data_AF-A0A3D3A9M6-F1
#
_entry.id   AF-A0A3D3A9M6-F1
#
_cell.length_a   1.000
_cell.length_b   1.000
_cell.length_c   1.000
_cell.angle_alpha   90.00
_cell.angle_beta   90.00
_cell.angle_gamma   90.00
#
_symmetry.space_group_name_H-M   'P 1'
#
loop_
_entity.id
_entity.type
_entity.pdbx_description
1 polymer ?
#
loop_
_entity_poly.entity_id
_entity_poly.type
_entity_poly.pdbx_seq_one_letter_code
_entity_poly.pdbx_strand_id
1 'polypeptide(L)'
;VIPPELRPLVPLDGGRFATSDLNDLYRRVINRNNRLKRLIELRAPDIIVRNEKRMLQESVDALFDNGRRGRVITGGNKRPLKSLSDMLKGKQGRFRQNLLGKRVDYSGRSVIVVGPELKLHQCGLPKKMALELFKPFIYSRLEAKGLSATVKQSKKMVEKERPEVWDILDEVIREHPVMLNRAPTLHRLGIQAFEPTLIEGKAIQLHPLVCAAFNADFDGDQMAVHVPLSLEAQLEARVLMMSTNNILHPANGAPIIVPSQDIVLGLYYMTLQRDGLKGEGMIISDLAELELALDNKALTLHTKIKARIEEIDAEGNLVQRVVDTTAGRFMLGQELPKHMNLPYETINKLMTKKEISKVIDAVYRHCGQKETVIFCDHIMKVGFREACKAGISFGKDDMVIPEDKIGLIDETGALVKEYEQQYIDGLITQGEKYNKVVDAWARCTDRVADAMMGKISTVDAGDADDDSFINSIYMMSHSGARGSPAQMKQL
;
A
#
# COMPACT_ATOMS: atom_id res chain seq x y z
N VAL A 1 33.94 -11.76 34.68
CA VAL A 1 32.68 -12.54 34.51
C VAL A 1 31.56 -11.54 34.33
N ILE A 2 30.65 -11.74 33.36
CA ILE A 2 29.53 -10.82 33.11
C ILE A 2 28.57 -10.79 34.32
N PRO A 3 27.96 -9.61 34.63
CA PRO A 3 26.96 -9.48 35.69
C PRO A 3 25.86 -10.55 35.63
N PRO A 4 25.42 -11.11 36.79
CA PRO A 4 24.39 -12.16 36.84
C PRO A 4 23.08 -11.80 36.12
N GLU A 5 22.67 -10.53 36.16
CA GLU A 5 21.44 -10.04 35.52
C GLU A 5 21.43 -10.23 34.00
N LEU A 6 22.61 -10.19 33.35
CA LEU A 6 22.75 -10.42 31.91
C LEU A 6 22.86 -11.91 31.54
N ARG A 7 22.92 -12.79 32.55
CA ARG A 7 22.95 -14.25 32.43
C ARG A 7 22.00 -14.90 33.46
N PRO A 8 20.71 -14.54 33.44
CA PRO A 8 19.80 -14.85 34.53
C PRO A 8 19.55 -16.36 34.65
N LEU A 9 19.18 -16.75 35.85
CA LEU A 9 18.65 -18.08 36.18
C LEU A 9 17.22 -17.85 36.65
N VAL A 10 16.27 -18.03 35.73
CA VAL A 10 14.86 -17.66 35.95
C VAL A 10 14.08 -18.93 36.32
N PRO A 11 13.38 -18.96 37.47
CA PRO A 11 12.49 -20.06 37.79
C PRO A 11 11.32 -20.07 36.80
N LEU A 12 10.99 -21.25 36.30
CA LEU A 12 9.81 -21.51 35.47
C LEU A 12 8.79 -22.31 36.30
N ASP A 13 7.53 -22.26 35.86
CA ASP A 13 6.46 -23.06 36.44
C ASP A 13 6.82 -24.57 36.43
N GLY A 14 6.49 -25.26 37.52
CA GLY A 14 6.83 -26.68 37.70
C GLY A 14 8.24 -26.96 38.22
N GLY A 15 8.88 -26.00 38.89
CA GLY A 15 10.17 -26.19 39.58
C GLY A 15 11.39 -26.32 38.66
N ARG A 16 11.23 -25.98 37.37
CA ARG A 16 12.31 -25.96 36.38
C ARG A 16 13.01 -24.60 36.39
N PHE A 17 14.25 -24.55 35.90
CA PHE A 17 15.01 -23.31 35.75
C PHE A 17 15.43 -23.11 34.30
N ALA A 18 15.21 -21.89 33.79
CA ALA A 18 15.79 -21.43 32.54
C ALA A 18 17.17 -20.83 32.83
N THR A 19 18.22 -21.39 32.23
CA THR A 19 19.59 -20.93 32.39
C THR A 19 20.16 -20.41 31.08
N SER A 20 20.88 -19.29 31.13
CA SER A 20 21.67 -18.81 29.99
C SER A 20 22.82 -19.77 29.64
N ASP A 21 23.05 -20.02 28.34
CA ASP A 21 24.18 -20.81 27.83
C ASP A 21 25.54 -20.33 28.35
N LEU A 22 25.68 -19.02 28.63
CA LEU A 22 26.90 -18.44 29.21
C LEU A 22 27.24 -19.02 30.59
N ASN A 23 26.22 -19.38 31.40
CA ASN A 23 26.45 -19.95 32.72
C ASN A 23 27.13 -21.32 32.62
N ASP A 24 26.79 -22.12 31.60
CA ASP A 24 27.44 -23.40 31.34
C ASP A 24 28.89 -23.24 30.88
N LEU A 25 29.16 -22.27 30.02
CA LEU A 25 30.52 -21.95 29.57
C LEU A 25 31.38 -21.43 30.72
N TYR A 26 30.86 -20.53 31.56
CA TYR A 26 31.57 -20.06 32.76
C TYR A 26 31.84 -21.20 33.75
N ARG A 27 30.85 -22.06 34.00
CA ARG A 27 31.00 -23.22 34.89
C ARG A 27 32.12 -24.15 34.42
N ARG A 28 32.24 -24.40 33.11
CA ARG A 28 33.34 -25.20 32.56
C ARG A 28 34.70 -24.55 32.80
N VAL A 29 34.85 -23.26 32.50
CA VAL A 29 36.12 -22.53 32.71
C VAL A 29 36.52 -22.58 34.18
N ILE A 30 35.59 -22.32 35.10
CA ILE A 30 35.85 -22.33 36.55
C ILE A 30 36.29 -23.73 37.02
N ASN A 31 35.56 -24.78 36.62
CA ASN A 31 35.87 -26.16 37.01
C ASN A 31 37.25 -26.60 36.47
N ARG A 32 37.58 -26.25 35.23
CA ARG A 32 38.89 -26.53 34.62
C ARG A 32 40.03 -25.77 35.30
N ASN A 33 39.82 -24.50 35.63
CA ASN A 33 40.81 -23.69 36.34
C ASN A 33 41.09 -24.24 37.75
N ASN A 34 40.04 -24.60 38.50
CA ASN A 34 40.18 -25.19 39.83
C ASN A 34 40.89 -26.55 39.78
N ARG A 35 40.61 -27.37 38.76
CA ARG A 35 41.29 -28.65 38.55
C ARG A 35 42.77 -28.46 38.22
N LEU A 36 43.10 -27.52 37.33
CA LEU A 36 44.48 -27.19 37.00
C LEU A 36 45.25 -26.71 38.23
N LYS A 37 44.65 -25.84 39.05
CA LYS A 37 45.25 -25.37 40.31
C LYS A 37 45.62 -26.53 41.24
N ARG A 38 44.68 -27.47 41.45
CA ARG A 38 44.92 -28.68 42.27
C ARG A 38 46.03 -29.58 41.72
N LEU A 39 46.11 -29.75 40.39
CA LEU A 39 47.16 -30.55 39.76
C LEU A 39 48.56 -29.95 39.96
N ILE A 40 48.66 -28.61 39.95
CA ILE A 40 49.91 -27.90 40.22
C ILE A 40 50.30 -28.05 41.71
N GLU A 41 49.35 -27.89 42.63
CA GLU A 41 49.58 -28.07 44.08
C GLU A 41 50.08 -29.48 44.42
N LEU A 42 49.54 -30.50 43.75
CA LEU A 42 49.94 -31.90 43.93
C LEU A 42 51.22 -32.28 43.18
N ARG A 43 51.88 -31.32 42.48
CA ARG A 43 53.06 -31.56 41.63
C ARG A 43 52.85 -32.72 40.65
N ALA A 44 51.68 -32.75 40.00
CA ALA A 44 51.36 -33.78 39.02
C ALA A 44 52.32 -33.72 37.80
N PRO A 45 52.54 -34.83 37.08
CA PRO A 45 53.43 -34.88 35.92
C PRO A 45 53.12 -33.82 34.86
N ASP A 46 54.16 -33.30 34.22
CA ASP A 46 54.08 -32.23 33.23
C ASP A 46 53.12 -32.53 32.07
N ILE A 47 53.03 -33.80 31.66
CA ILE A 47 52.13 -34.24 30.57
C ILE A 47 50.66 -33.96 30.94
N ILE A 48 50.28 -34.26 32.18
CA ILE A 48 48.90 -34.07 32.68
C ILE A 48 48.62 -32.57 32.82
N VAL A 49 49.59 -31.81 33.36
CA VAL A 49 49.47 -30.35 33.49
C VAL A 49 49.33 -29.68 32.13
N ARG A 50 50.10 -30.09 31.12
CA ARG A 50 49.99 -29.58 29.74
C ARG A 50 48.64 -29.89 29.12
N ASN A 51 48.11 -31.10 29.33
CA ASN A 51 46.78 -31.45 28.83
C ASN A 51 45.67 -30.60 29.49
N GLU A 52 45.72 -30.40 30.81
CA GLU A 52 44.69 -29.58 31.47
C GLU A 52 44.80 -28.09 31.10
N LYS A 53 46.02 -27.57 30.86
CA LYS A 53 46.21 -26.23 30.27
C LYS A 53 45.55 -26.10 28.89
N ARG A 54 45.69 -27.11 28.03
CA ARG A 54 45.00 -27.15 26.72
C ARG A 54 43.48 -27.15 26.89
N MET A 55 42.95 -28.01 27.77
CA MET A 55 41.49 -28.09 28.02
C MET A 55 40.92 -26.78 28.59
N LEU A 56 41.69 -26.09 29.44
CA LEU A 56 41.32 -24.77 29.95
C LEU A 56 41.28 -23.73 28.81
N GLN A 57 42.30 -23.72 27.93
CA GLN A 57 42.32 -22.83 26.76
C GLN A 57 41.10 -23.07 25.86
N GLU A 58 40.78 -24.33 25.54
CA GLU A 58 39.60 -24.68 24.74
C GLU A 58 38.28 -24.21 25.39
N SER A 59 38.19 -24.27 26.73
CA SER A 59 37.02 -23.80 27.47
C SER A 59 36.88 -22.28 27.43
N VAL A 60 38.01 -21.55 27.47
CA VAL A 60 38.05 -20.09 27.32
C VAL A 60 37.72 -19.68 25.89
N ASP A 61 38.28 -20.37 24.90
CA ASP A 61 37.99 -20.13 23.48
C ASP A 61 36.49 -20.32 23.20
N ALA A 62 35.88 -21.40 23.72
CA ALA A 62 34.45 -21.63 23.55
C ALA A 62 33.54 -20.60 24.27
N LEU A 63 34.00 -20.01 25.37
CA LEU A 63 33.29 -18.91 26.04
C LEU A 63 33.22 -17.67 25.15
N PHE A 64 34.32 -17.32 24.49
CA PHE A 64 34.39 -16.14 23.63
C PHE A 64 33.80 -16.38 22.24
N ASP A 65 34.15 -17.48 21.57
CA ASP A 65 33.68 -17.83 20.22
C ASP A 65 33.65 -19.35 20.01
N ASN A 66 32.51 -19.95 20.34
CA ASN A 66 32.28 -21.39 20.24
C ASN A 66 32.28 -21.84 18.76
N GLY A 67 33.28 -22.64 18.38
CA GLY A 67 33.42 -23.17 17.02
C GLY A 67 34.43 -22.46 16.12
N ARG A 68 35.13 -21.42 16.62
CA ARG A 68 36.22 -20.77 15.85
C ARG A 68 37.45 -21.67 15.72
N ARG A 69 37.77 -22.43 16.77
CA ARG A 69 38.86 -23.41 16.81
C ARG A 69 38.35 -24.68 17.48
N GLY A 70 38.39 -25.81 16.77
CA GLY A 70 37.99 -27.11 17.29
C GLY A 70 36.49 -27.42 17.21
N ARG A 71 36.07 -28.45 17.95
CA ARG A 71 34.70 -28.99 17.91
C ARG A 71 33.76 -28.10 18.73
N VAL A 72 32.61 -27.76 18.15
CA VAL A 72 31.59 -26.95 18.81
C VAL A 72 31.08 -27.64 20.06
N ILE A 73 31.06 -26.92 21.18
CA ILE A 73 30.51 -27.41 22.44
C ILE A 73 28.98 -27.35 22.36
N THR A 74 28.35 -28.50 22.58
CA THR A 74 26.90 -28.64 22.62
C THR A 74 26.38 -28.79 24.05
N GLY A 75 25.16 -28.31 24.29
CA GLY A 75 24.41 -28.51 25.53
C GLY A 75 23.64 -29.84 25.55
N GLY A 76 22.84 -30.06 26.59
CA GLY A 76 22.03 -31.28 26.75
C GLY A 76 21.09 -31.57 25.57
N ASN A 77 20.62 -30.53 24.89
CA ASN A 77 19.72 -30.63 23.74
C ASN A 77 20.47 -30.82 22.40
N LYS A 78 21.76 -31.19 22.41
CA LYS A 78 22.65 -31.29 21.23
C LYS A 78 22.81 -30.01 20.39
N ARG A 79 22.17 -28.90 20.79
CA ARG A 79 22.34 -27.58 20.20
C ARG A 79 23.70 -26.98 20.61
N PRO A 80 24.41 -26.28 19.70
CA PRO A 80 25.60 -25.52 20.07
C PRO A 80 25.28 -24.41 21.07
N LEU A 81 26.09 -24.29 22.12
CA LEU A 81 25.93 -23.23 23.12
C LEU A 81 26.30 -21.87 22.50
N LYS A 82 25.50 -20.83 22.77
CA LYS A 82 25.79 -19.47 22.31
C LYS A 82 26.97 -18.86 23.10
N SER A 83 27.99 -18.43 22.38
CA SER A 83 29.15 -17.72 22.94
C SER A 83 28.88 -16.22 23.13
N LEU A 84 29.81 -15.50 23.76
CA LEU A 84 29.74 -14.03 23.87
C LEU A 84 29.69 -13.36 22.50
N SER A 85 30.48 -13.84 21.54
CA SER A 85 30.50 -13.30 20.18
C SER A 85 29.18 -13.54 19.45
N ASP A 86 28.58 -14.72 19.63
CA ASP A 86 27.30 -15.09 19.02
C ASP A 86 26.12 -14.26 19.53
N MET A 87 26.20 -13.77 20.77
CA MET A 87 25.18 -12.86 21.31
C MET A 87 25.24 -11.48 20.64
N LEU A 88 26.40 -11.06 20.14
CA LEU A 88 26.57 -9.76 19.49
C LEU A 88 26.28 -9.85 17.98
N LYS A 89 26.80 -10.88 17.29
CA LYS A 89 26.74 -11.00 15.83
C LYS A 89 25.45 -11.69 15.33
N GLY A 90 25.17 -11.51 14.04
CA GLY A 90 24.04 -12.17 13.34
C GLY A 90 22.69 -11.46 13.46
N LYS A 91 21.66 -12.03 12.81
CA LYS A 91 20.30 -11.45 12.75
C LYS A 91 19.61 -11.42 14.13
N GLN A 92 19.84 -12.44 14.95
CA GLN A 92 19.35 -12.52 16.34
C GLN A 92 20.33 -11.91 17.35
N GLY A 93 21.42 -11.29 16.88
CA GLY A 93 22.39 -10.64 17.73
C GLY A 93 21.90 -9.30 18.26
N ARG A 94 22.54 -8.81 19.32
CA ARG A 94 22.15 -7.56 20.01
C ARG A 94 22.08 -6.35 19.07
N PHE A 95 23.02 -6.21 18.14
CA PHE A 95 23.07 -5.05 17.23
C PHE A 95 21.81 -4.93 16.37
N ARG A 96 21.44 -6.01 15.66
CA ARG A 96 20.30 -5.95 14.73
C ARG A 96 18.96 -6.07 15.45
N GLN A 97 18.84 -6.98 16.41
CA GLN A 97 17.54 -7.30 17.00
C GLN A 97 17.11 -6.34 18.12
N ASN A 98 18.06 -5.79 18.90
CA ASN A 98 17.75 -5.05 20.13
C ASN A 98 18.15 -3.57 20.06
N LEU A 99 19.26 -3.24 19.38
CA LEU A 99 19.68 -1.85 19.24
C LEU A 99 18.90 -1.14 18.14
N LEU A 100 18.81 -1.77 16.95
CA LEU A 100 18.06 -1.23 15.82
C LEU A 100 16.57 -1.62 15.86
N GLY A 101 16.27 -2.87 16.23
CA GLY A 101 14.91 -3.32 16.51
C GLY A 101 14.54 -3.04 17.97
N LYS A 102 13.52 -2.22 18.23
CA LYS A 102 12.96 -2.07 19.57
C LYS A 102 11.46 -2.22 19.51
N ARG A 103 10.91 -2.96 20.47
CA ARG A 103 9.49 -2.90 20.77
C ARG A 103 9.26 -1.58 21.50
N VAL A 104 8.22 -0.87 21.10
CA VAL A 104 7.89 0.45 21.61
C VAL A 104 6.50 0.43 22.22
N ASP A 105 6.35 1.12 23.35
CA ASP A 105 5.04 1.37 23.96
C ASP A 105 4.25 2.40 23.13
N TYR A 106 3.00 2.67 23.51
CA TYR A 106 2.11 3.59 22.77
C TYR A 106 1.94 3.20 21.30
N SER A 107 1.87 1.89 21.07
CA SER A 107 1.67 1.31 19.76
C SER A 107 0.49 0.33 19.76
N GLY A 108 -0.19 0.25 18.62
CA GLY A 108 -1.33 -0.65 18.39
C GLY A 108 -1.24 -1.29 17.01
N ARG A 109 -2.00 -2.35 16.78
CA ARG A 109 -2.14 -2.96 15.45
C ARG A 109 -3.57 -3.42 15.24
N SER A 110 -4.12 -3.17 14.07
CA SER A 110 -5.38 -3.75 13.63
C SER A 110 -5.44 -3.93 12.13
N VAL A 111 -6.47 -4.64 11.67
CA VAL A 111 -6.83 -4.80 10.26
C VAL A 111 -7.27 -3.46 9.70
N ILE A 112 -6.91 -3.17 8.45
CA ILE A 112 -7.36 -1.96 7.75
C ILE A 112 -8.61 -2.24 6.93
N VAL A 113 -9.48 -1.24 6.85
CA VAL A 113 -10.68 -1.21 6.00
C VAL A 113 -10.73 0.10 5.25
N VAL A 114 -11.50 0.14 4.16
CA VAL A 114 -11.65 1.34 3.35
C VAL A 114 -12.47 2.40 4.09
N GLY A 115 -11.99 3.64 4.11
CA GLY A 115 -12.73 4.80 4.61
C GLY A 115 -12.88 5.87 3.53
N PRO A 116 -13.83 5.71 2.57
CA PRO A 116 -13.93 6.60 1.41
C PRO A 116 -14.42 8.01 1.74
N GLU A 117 -15.08 8.20 2.89
CA GLU A 117 -15.56 9.50 3.36
C GLU A 117 -14.50 10.34 4.08
N LEU A 118 -13.35 9.73 4.41
CA LEU A 118 -12.25 10.42 5.07
C LEU A 118 -11.60 11.42 4.11
N LYS A 119 -10.98 12.47 4.65
CA LYS A 119 -10.08 13.35 3.90
C LYS A 119 -8.68 12.75 3.84
N LEU A 120 -7.83 13.21 2.90
CA LEU A 120 -6.49 12.64 2.72
C LEU A 120 -5.62 12.63 3.99
N HIS A 121 -5.74 13.64 4.86
CA HIS A 121 -5.00 13.76 6.13
C HIS A 121 -5.61 12.96 7.28
N GLN A 122 -6.78 12.34 7.12
CA GLN A 122 -7.50 11.69 8.21
C GLN A 122 -7.35 10.17 8.14
N CYS A 123 -7.41 9.54 9.31
CA CYS A 123 -7.57 8.09 9.43
C CYS A 123 -8.67 7.79 10.46
N GLY A 124 -9.39 6.68 10.29
CA GLY A 124 -10.36 6.24 11.30
C GLY A 124 -9.67 5.36 12.33
N LEU A 125 -9.67 5.80 13.59
CA LEU A 125 -9.08 5.08 14.71
C LEU A 125 -10.18 4.49 15.61
N PRO A 126 -10.18 3.17 15.86
CA PRO A 126 -11.15 2.54 16.75
C PRO A 126 -11.13 3.14 18.16
N LYS A 127 -12.30 3.48 18.69
CA LYS A 127 -12.47 4.04 20.04
C LYS A 127 -11.72 3.28 21.13
N LYS A 128 -11.77 1.94 21.13
CA LYS A 128 -11.06 1.10 22.12
C LYS A 128 -9.55 1.17 22.00
N MET A 129 -9.03 1.23 20.77
CA MET A 129 -7.60 1.37 20.53
C MET A 129 -7.13 2.78 20.96
N ALA A 130 -7.89 3.80 20.58
CA ALA A 130 -7.61 5.18 20.96
C ALA A 130 -7.60 5.35 22.49
N LEU A 131 -8.59 4.77 23.18
CA LEU A 131 -8.67 4.80 24.64
C LEU A 131 -7.40 4.23 25.29
N GLU A 132 -6.89 3.10 24.81
CA GLU A 132 -5.66 2.45 25.29
C GLU A 132 -4.40 3.28 25.00
N LEU A 133 -4.26 3.77 23.77
CA LEU A 133 -3.09 4.53 23.32
C LEU A 133 -2.96 5.87 24.05
N PHE A 134 -4.08 6.54 24.34
CA PHE A 134 -4.10 7.88 24.93
C PHE A 134 -4.34 7.90 26.45
N LYS A 135 -4.33 6.74 27.15
CA LYS A 135 -4.63 6.63 28.59
C LYS A 135 -4.00 7.72 29.47
N PRO A 136 -2.67 7.98 29.41
CA PRO A 136 -2.06 8.97 30.30
C PRO A 136 -2.55 10.40 30.05
N PHE A 137 -2.82 10.74 28.79
CA PHE A 137 -3.35 12.05 28.41
C PHE A 137 -4.78 12.25 28.92
N ILE A 138 -5.60 11.20 28.84
CA ILE A 138 -6.96 11.20 29.39
C ILE A 138 -6.92 11.39 30.90
N TYR A 139 -6.03 10.70 31.63
CA TYR A 139 -5.90 10.87 33.08
C TYR A 139 -5.54 12.31 33.46
N SER A 140 -4.56 12.89 32.77
CA SER A 140 -4.15 14.29 32.98
C SER A 140 -5.29 15.27 32.72
N ARG A 141 -6.06 15.09 31.64
CA ARG A 141 -7.20 15.96 31.33
C ARG A 141 -8.38 15.80 32.28
N LEU A 142 -8.67 14.58 32.75
CA LEU A 142 -9.71 14.32 33.76
C LEU A 142 -9.40 15.02 35.08
N GLU A 143 -8.14 15.02 35.49
CA GLU A 143 -7.68 15.74 36.69
C GLU A 143 -7.74 17.25 36.50
N ALA A 144 -7.24 17.76 35.36
CA ALA A 144 -7.28 19.19 35.04
C ALA A 144 -8.70 19.77 35.00
N LYS A 145 -9.70 18.99 34.56
CA LYS A 145 -11.12 19.39 34.56
C LYS A 145 -11.82 19.19 35.91
N GLY A 146 -11.14 18.67 36.93
CA GLY A 146 -11.73 18.41 38.24
C GLY A 146 -12.74 17.25 38.28
N LEU A 147 -12.81 16.43 37.22
CA LEU A 147 -13.71 15.25 37.16
C LEU A 147 -13.17 14.07 37.99
N SER A 148 -11.87 14.08 38.28
CA SER A 148 -11.21 13.16 39.22
C SER A 148 -10.25 13.90 40.12
N ALA A 149 -10.24 13.54 41.40
CA ALA A 149 -9.29 14.09 42.38
C ALA A 149 -7.96 13.31 42.44
N THR A 150 -7.91 12.06 41.94
CA THR A 150 -6.71 11.22 41.97
C THR A 150 -6.59 10.36 40.71
N VAL A 151 -5.35 10.05 40.31
CA VAL A 151 -5.06 9.15 39.17
C VAL A 151 -5.74 7.78 39.31
N LYS A 152 -5.88 7.26 40.54
CA LYS A 152 -6.57 5.99 40.80
C LYS A 152 -8.06 6.06 40.48
N GLN A 153 -8.69 7.20 40.77
CA GLN A 153 -10.08 7.46 40.40
C GLN A 153 -10.20 7.60 38.88
N SER A 154 -9.31 8.34 38.21
CA SER A 154 -9.27 8.48 36.75
C SER A 154 -9.14 7.12 36.07
N LYS A 155 -8.23 6.26 36.54
CA LYS A 155 -8.07 4.88 36.07
C LYS A 155 -9.38 4.09 36.17
N LYS A 156 -10.07 4.16 37.32
CA LYS A 156 -11.35 3.47 37.54
C LYS A 156 -12.47 4.02 36.64
N MET A 157 -12.46 5.29 36.30
CA MET A 157 -13.44 5.88 35.37
C MET A 157 -13.19 5.44 33.92
N VAL A 158 -11.93 5.40 33.50
CA VAL A 158 -11.53 4.90 32.17
C VAL A 158 -11.82 3.41 32.02
N GLU A 159 -11.51 2.58 33.03
CA GLU A 159 -11.84 1.14 33.03
C GLU A 159 -13.35 0.86 32.99
N LYS A 160 -14.17 1.80 33.48
CA LYS A 160 -15.64 1.71 33.42
C LYS A 160 -16.23 2.35 32.16
N GLU A 161 -15.41 2.89 31.25
CA GLU A 161 -15.83 3.50 29.99
C GLU A 161 -16.96 4.53 30.17
N ARG A 162 -16.87 5.38 31.21
CA ARG A 162 -17.92 6.37 31.49
C ARG A 162 -18.09 7.39 30.35
N PRO A 163 -19.29 7.95 30.14
CA PRO A 163 -19.56 8.92 29.08
C PRO A 163 -18.57 10.09 29.00
N GLU A 164 -18.19 10.66 30.15
CA GLU A 164 -17.30 11.82 30.22
C GLU A 164 -15.89 11.53 29.69
N VAL A 165 -15.48 10.25 29.68
CA VAL A 165 -14.19 9.82 29.14
C VAL A 165 -14.15 9.96 27.62
N TRP A 166 -15.28 9.72 26.94
CA TRP A 166 -15.35 9.80 25.48
C TRP A 166 -15.25 11.25 24.99
N ASP A 167 -15.87 12.19 25.70
CA ASP A 167 -15.77 13.63 25.38
C ASP A 167 -14.33 14.13 25.54
N ILE A 168 -13.63 13.67 26.59
CA ILE A 168 -12.22 14.01 26.82
C ILE A 168 -11.32 13.32 25.80
N LEU A 169 -11.65 12.10 25.40
CA LEU A 169 -10.90 11.38 24.37
C LEU A 169 -10.93 12.17 23.05
N ASP A 170 -12.11 12.66 22.64
CA ASP A 170 -12.25 13.47 21.43
C ASP A 170 -11.44 14.78 21.52
N GLU A 171 -11.44 15.44 22.68
CA GLU A 171 -10.62 16.64 22.92
C GLU A 171 -9.11 16.35 22.87
N VAL A 172 -8.65 15.24 23.46
CA VAL A 172 -7.23 14.86 23.52
C VAL A 172 -6.69 14.49 22.13
N ILE A 173 -7.53 13.88 21.31
CA ILE A 173 -7.19 13.37 19.98
C ILE A 173 -7.20 14.49 18.93
N ARG A 174 -7.99 15.55 19.17
CA ARG A 174 -8.04 16.71 18.28
C ARG A 174 -6.63 17.31 18.12
N GLU A 175 -6.21 17.47 16.86
CA GLU A 175 -4.89 17.96 16.47
C GLU A 175 -3.68 17.14 16.97
N HIS A 176 -3.90 15.90 17.46
CA HIS A 176 -2.83 15.00 17.86
C HIS A 176 -2.57 13.93 16.78
N PRO A 177 -1.58 14.11 15.90
CA PRO A 177 -1.34 13.17 14.80
C PRO A 177 -0.93 11.78 15.32
N VAL A 178 -1.24 10.75 14.53
CA VAL A 178 -0.77 9.37 14.75
C VAL A 178 -0.02 8.90 13.52
N MET A 179 0.98 8.03 13.70
CA MET A 179 1.74 7.45 12.61
C MET A 179 1.21 6.06 12.26
N LEU A 180 0.82 5.85 11.01
CA LEU A 180 0.49 4.55 10.46
C LEU A 180 1.71 3.96 9.75
N ASN A 181 1.95 2.66 9.95
CA ASN A 181 3.03 1.92 9.32
C ASN A 181 2.53 0.54 8.85
N ARG A 182 2.88 0.18 7.61
CA ARG A 182 2.68 -1.18 7.08
C ARG A 182 4.02 -1.90 6.92
N ALA A 183 4.07 -3.13 7.42
CA ALA A 183 5.22 -4.02 7.20
C ALA A 183 4.98 -4.89 5.95
N PRO A 184 5.98 -5.10 5.09
CA PRO A 184 7.34 -4.55 5.13
C PRO A 184 7.43 -3.09 4.65
N THR A 185 8.20 -2.26 5.36
CA THR A 185 8.45 -0.86 4.96
C THR A 185 9.58 -0.80 3.93
N LEU A 186 9.26 -0.58 2.65
CA LEU A 186 10.25 -0.55 1.56
C LEU A 186 10.87 0.83 1.32
N HIS A 187 10.12 1.89 1.61
CA HIS A 187 10.53 3.28 1.41
C HIS A 187 9.83 4.18 2.44
N ARG A 188 10.27 5.45 2.53
CA ARG A 188 9.75 6.41 3.53
C ARG A 188 8.23 6.56 3.53
N LEU A 189 7.56 6.45 2.37
CA LEU A 189 6.10 6.58 2.27
C LEU A 189 5.32 5.44 2.95
N GLY A 190 6.00 4.37 3.38
CA GLY A 190 5.38 3.30 4.18
C GLY A 190 5.13 3.68 5.64
N ILE A 191 5.52 4.90 6.05
CA ILE A 191 5.17 5.53 7.32
C ILE A 191 4.65 6.93 7.02
N GLN A 192 3.42 7.22 7.42
CA GLN A 192 2.83 8.55 7.28
C GLN A 192 2.04 8.91 8.53
N ALA A 193 1.93 10.22 8.79
CA ALA A 193 1.11 10.75 9.86
C ALA A 193 -0.28 11.12 9.35
N PHE A 194 -1.28 10.89 10.20
CA PHE A 194 -2.68 11.20 9.95
C PHE A 194 -3.30 11.80 11.21
N GLU A 195 -4.35 12.58 11.02
CA GLU A 195 -5.23 12.99 12.10
C GLU A 195 -6.26 11.89 12.38
N PRO A 196 -6.25 11.32 13.60
CA PRO A 196 -7.22 10.30 13.98
C PRO A 196 -8.63 10.87 14.11
N THR A 197 -9.60 10.18 13.50
CA THR A 197 -11.03 10.39 13.69
C THR A 197 -11.60 9.18 14.42
N LEU A 198 -12.36 9.41 15.49
CA LEU A 198 -12.90 8.31 16.30
C LEU A 198 -13.99 7.57 15.54
N ILE A 199 -13.79 6.26 15.33
CA ILE A 199 -14.77 5.39 14.68
C ILE A 199 -15.22 4.26 15.60
N GLU A 200 -16.42 3.76 15.35
CA GLU A 200 -16.91 2.53 15.95
C GLU A 200 -16.26 1.30 15.31
N GLY A 201 -16.27 0.18 16.05
CA GLY A 201 -15.68 -1.08 15.60
C GLY A 201 -14.23 -1.27 16.05
N LYS A 202 -13.49 -2.11 15.32
CA LYS A 202 -12.12 -2.54 15.68
C LYS A 202 -11.09 -2.36 14.56
N ALA A 203 -11.53 -2.10 13.34
CA ALA A 203 -10.66 -1.96 12.17
C ALA A 203 -10.28 -0.50 11.96
N ILE A 204 -9.05 -0.25 11.48
CA ILE A 204 -8.58 1.10 11.16
C ILE A 204 -9.11 1.46 9.77
N GLN A 205 -9.72 2.63 9.61
CA GLN A 205 -10.08 3.12 8.28
C GLN A 205 -8.93 3.89 7.67
N LEU A 206 -8.60 3.55 6.43
CA LEU A 206 -7.55 4.20 5.65
C LEU A 206 -8.15 4.86 4.40
N HIS A 207 -7.61 6.02 4.06
CA HIS A 207 -7.99 6.73 2.84
C HIS A 207 -7.57 5.95 1.57
N PRO A 208 -8.45 5.77 0.57
CA PRO A 208 -8.13 4.98 -0.64
C PRO A 208 -6.87 5.45 -1.39
N LEU A 209 -6.68 6.76 -1.53
CA LEU A 209 -5.54 7.32 -2.30
C LEU A 209 -4.17 7.07 -1.67
N VAL A 210 -4.07 6.78 -0.37
CA VAL A 210 -2.78 6.47 0.27
C VAL A 210 -2.41 4.99 0.20
N CYS A 211 -3.33 4.12 -0.24
CA CYS A 211 -3.10 2.67 -0.30
C CYS A 211 -1.92 2.32 -1.23
N ALA A 212 -1.77 3.04 -2.35
CA ALA A 212 -0.63 2.89 -3.25
C ALA A 212 0.71 3.19 -2.56
N ALA A 213 0.76 4.21 -1.71
CA ALA A 213 1.94 4.57 -0.94
C ALA A 213 2.29 3.52 0.12
N PHE A 214 1.31 2.88 0.75
CA PHE A 214 1.57 1.77 1.68
C PHE A 214 1.74 0.42 0.99
N ASN A 215 1.50 0.36 -0.33
CA ASN A 215 1.35 -0.88 -1.10
C ASN A 215 0.32 -1.83 -0.45
N ALA A 216 -0.74 -1.26 0.11
CA ALA A 216 -1.73 -1.96 0.93
C ALA A 216 -3.01 -2.23 0.15
N ASP A 217 -3.68 -3.33 0.48
CA ASP A 217 -5.02 -3.70 0.04
C ASP A 217 -5.90 -4.03 1.24
N PHE A 218 -7.17 -4.37 0.97
CA PHE A 218 -8.19 -4.56 2.02
C PHE A 218 -8.63 -6.03 2.16
N ASP A 219 -7.71 -6.97 1.96
CA ASP A 219 -7.98 -8.42 2.00
C ASP A 219 -7.63 -9.10 3.34
N GLY A 220 -7.19 -8.31 4.33
CA GLY A 220 -6.74 -8.80 5.65
C GLY A 220 -5.46 -8.14 6.16
N ASP A 221 -4.87 -7.26 5.36
CA ASP A 221 -3.73 -6.42 5.72
C ASP A 221 -3.90 -5.71 7.08
N GLN A 222 -2.79 -5.57 7.79
CA GLN A 222 -2.73 -4.96 9.11
C GLN A 222 -1.74 -3.80 9.14
N MET A 223 -2.11 -2.72 9.81
CA MET A 223 -1.24 -1.58 10.06
C MET A 223 -0.97 -1.40 11.54
N ALA A 224 0.25 -0.97 11.84
CA ALA A 224 0.66 -0.55 13.17
C ALA A 224 0.46 0.96 13.32
N VAL A 225 -0.13 1.37 14.44
CA VAL A 225 -0.32 2.76 14.85
C VAL A 225 0.70 3.10 15.93
N HIS A 226 1.32 4.26 15.85
CA HIS A 226 2.22 4.79 16.88
C HIS A 226 1.84 6.23 17.22
N VAL A 227 1.92 6.58 18.51
CA VAL A 227 1.57 7.91 18.99
C VAL A 227 2.84 8.72 19.31
N PRO A 228 3.09 9.85 18.61
CA PRO A 228 4.19 10.76 18.96
C PRO A 228 3.89 11.47 20.28
N LEU A 229 4.77 11.35 21.27
CA LEU A 229 4.52 11.84 22.63
C LEU A 229 5.05 13.25 22.91
N SER A 230 6.24 13.58 22.41
CA SER A 230 6.83 14.90 22.64
C SER A 230 6.23 15.93 21.66
N LEU A 231 6.25 17.20 22.06
CA LEU A 231 5.74 18.28 21.22
C LEU A 231 6.52 18.38 19.91
N GLU A 232 7.83 18.20 19.96
CA GLU A 232 8.71 18.21 18.78
C GLU A 232 8.35 17.06 17.84
N ALA A 233 8.09 15.86 18.36
CA ALA A 233 7.69 14.71 17.56
C ALA A 233 6.30 14.89 16.93
N GLN A 234 5.36 15.51 17.64
CA GLN A 234 4.04 15.84 17.11
C GLN A 234 4.13 16.89 15.98
N LEU A 235 4.96 17.92 16.18
CA LEU A 235 5.23 18.94 15.16
C LEU A 235 5.94 18.34 13.95
N GLU A 236 6.94 17.49 14.15
CA GLU A 236 7.63 16.78 13.06
C GLU A 236 6.67 15.91 12.28
N ALA A 237 5.79 15.17 12.96
CA ALA A 237 4.77 14.36 12.32
C ALA A 237 3.84 15.22 11.46
N ARG A 238 3.43 16.38 11.95
CA ARG A 238 2.53 17.30 11.25
C ARG A 238 3.20 18.02 10.07
N VAL A 239 4.43 18.48 10.23
CA VAL A 239 5.15 19.30 9.24
C VAL A 239 5.81 18.44 8.16
N LEU A 240 6.32 17.25 8.51
CA LEU A 240 7.09 16.43 7.57
C LEU A 240 6.37 15.14 7.16
N MET A 241 5.71 14.45 8.10
CA MET A 241 5.18 13.11 7.85
C MET A 241 3.70 13.07 7.46
N MET A 242 2.97 14.19 7.57
CA MET A 242 1.55 14.26 7.23
C MET A 242 1.33 13.77 5.79
N SER A 243 0.31 12.95 5.57
CA SER A 243 0.01 12.37 4.25
C SER A 243 -0.13 13.43 3.15
N THR A 244 -0.65 14.61 3.48
CA THR A 244 -0.80 15.75 2.56
C THR A 244 0.51 16.28 2.00
N ASN A 245 1.64 16.08 2.70
CA ASN A 245 2.96 16.53 2.28
C ASN A 245 3.63 15.55 1.32
N ASN A 246 3.15 14.31 1.30
CA ASN A 246 3.75 13.19 0.59
C ASN A 246 3.00 12.87 -0.71
N ILE A 247 2.85 13.88 -1.57
CA ILE A 247 2.10 13.79 -2.85
C ILE A 247 2.93 13.18 -3.97
N LEU A 248 4.24 13.41 -3.97
CA LEU A 248 5.15 12.95 -5.02
C LEU A 248 5.99 11.77 -4.56
N HIS A 249 6.27 10.86 -5.48
CA HIS A 249 7.17 9.75 -5.26
C HIS A 249 8.64 10.26 -5.22
N PRO A 250 9.41 9.96 -4.14
CA PRO A 250 10.73 10.54 -3.94
C PRO A 250 11.76 10.19 -5.02
N ALA A 251 11.60 9.06 -5.71
CA ALA A 251 12.59 8.58 -6.67
C ALA A 251 12.49 9.22 -8.07
N ASN A 252 11.31 9.65 -8.49
CA ASN A 252 11.05 10.10 -9.87
C ASN A 252 10.21 11.38 -9.96
N GLY A 253 9.70 11.90 -8.85
CA GLY A 253 8.89 13.12 -8.82
C GLY A 253 7.47 12.96 -9.38
N ALA A 254 7.04 11.74 -9.73
CA ALA A 254 5.67 11.49 -10.22
C ALA A 254 4.66 11.49 -9.05
N PRO A 255 3.41 11.93 -9.24
CA PRO A 255 2.39 11.85 -8.20
C PRO A 255 2.14 10.40 -7.74
N ILE A 256 2.05 10.17 -6.42
CA ILE A 256 1.74 8.86 -5.84
C ILE A 256 0.25 8.71 -5.47
N ILE A 257 -0.43 9.83 -5.19
CA ILE A 257 -1.85 9.87 -4.81
C ILE A 257 -2.81 9.75 -6.00
N VAL A 258 -2.36 9.09 -7.08
CA VAL A 258 -3.16 8.92 -8.29
C VAL A 258 -4.31 7.96 -7.99
N PRO A 259 -5.56 8.31 -8.35
CA PRO A 259 -6.69 7.40 -8.30
C PRO A 259 -6.38 6.02 -8.91
N SER A 260 -6.97 4.99 -8.34
CA SER A 260 -6.76 3.61 -8.79
C SER A 260 -8.08 2.88 -8.99
N GLN A 261 -8.05 1.83 -9.82
CA GLN A 261 -9.17 0.91 -10.02
C GLN A 261 -10.48 1.64 -10.32
N ASP A 262 -11.51 1.44 -9.49
CA ASP A 262 -12.89 1.87 -9.74
C ASP A 262 -13.02 3.39 -9.89
N ILE A 263 -12.20 4.16 -9.18
CA ILE A 263 -12.19 5.63 -9.31
C ILE A 263 -11.80 6.02 -10.74
N VAL A 264 -10.78 5.36 -11.30
CA VAL A 264 -10.35 5.59 -12.69
C VAL A 264 -11.45 5.16 -13.66
N LEU A 265 -12.10 4.03 -13.39
CA LEU A 265 -13.17 3.51 -14.23
C LEU A 265 -14.38 4.47 -14.29
N GLY A 266 -14.79 5.03 -13.14
CA GLY A 266 -15.88 6.01 -13.07
C GLY A 266 -15.56 7.30 -13.83
N LEU A 267 -14.35 7.83 -13.67
CA LEU A 267 -13.90 9.03 -14.40
C LEU A 267 -13.76 8.76 -15.90
N TYR A 268 -13.26 7.57 -16.27
CA TYR A 268 -13.17 7.15 -17.65
C TYR A 268 -14.56 7.09 -18.29
N TYR A 269 -15.51 6.42 -17.64
CA TYR A 269 -16.90 6.31 -18.10
C TYR A 269 -17.54 7.70 -18.25
N MET A 270 -17.46 8.54 -17.21
CA MET A 270 -17.99 9.90 -17.23
C MET A 270 -17.46 10.75 -18.40
N THR A 271 -16.21 10.54 -18.82
CA THR A 271 -15.56 11.35 -19.86
C THR A 271 -15.66 10.77 -21.28
N LEU A 272 -16.40 9.67 -21.46
CA LEU A 272 -16.76 9.15 -22.78
C LEU A 272 -17.61 10.15 -23.56
N GLN A 273 -17.50 10.06 -24.88
CA GLN A 273 -18.18 10.93 -25.83
C GLN A 273 -18.91 10.05 -26.85
N ARG A 274 -20.17 10.40 -27.11
CA ARG A 274 -21.03 9.67 -28.06
C ARG A 274 -21.65 10.65 -29.06
N ASP A 275 -21.80 10.17 -30.28
CA ASP A 275 -22.35 10.90 -31.41
C ASP A 275 -23.83 10.53 -31.59
N GLY A 276 -24.68 11.46 -32.01
CA GLY A 276 -26.09 11.20 -32.30
C GLY A 276 -26.98 11.04 -31.07
N LEU A 277 -26.50 11.41 -29.88
CA LEU A 277 -27.30 11.34 -28.65
C LEU A 277 -28.29 12.50 -28.52
N LYS A 278 -29.34 12.26 -27.74
CA LYS A 278 -30.32 13.30 -27.37
C LYS A 278 -29.61 14.48 -26.70
N GLY A 279 -29.97 15.68 -27.14
CA GLY A 279 -29.39 16.94 -26.64
C GLY A 279 -28.05 17.32 -27.28
N GLU A 280 -27.62 16.66 -28.36
CA GLU A 280 -26.37 17.02 -29.06
C GLU A 280 -26.40 18.48 -29.55
N GLY A 281 -25.33 19.21 -29.24
CA GLY A 281 -25.18 20.63 -29.58
C GLY A 281 -25.96 21.59 -28.70
N MET A 282 -26.64 21.10 -27.64
CA MET A 282 -27.28 21.95 -26.65
C MET A 282 -26.24 22.86 -25.98
N ILE A 283 -26.61 24.12 -25.78
CA ILE A 283 -25.76 25.12 -25.13
C ILE A 283 -26.12 25.13 -23.65
N ILE A 284 -25.12 24.92 -22.79
CA ILE A 284 -25.28 24.88 -21.33
C ILE A 284 -24.49 26.03 -20.72
N SER A 285 -25.13 26.79 -19.85
CA SER A 285 -24.59 28.03 -19.30
C SER A 285 -23.91 27.87 -17.94
N ASP A 286 -24.35 26.90 -17.13
CA ASP A 286 -23.83 26.57 -15.80
C ASP A 286 -24.07 25.10 -15.41
N LEU A 287 -23.55 24.70 -14.24
CA LEU A 287 -23.70 23.32 -13.74
C LEU A 287 -25.14 22.99 -13.33
N ALA A 288 -25.90 23.96 -12.84
CA ALA A 288 -27.28 23.73 -12.39
C ALA A 288 -28.22 23.42 -13.56
N GLU A 289 -28.05 24.10 -14.68
CA GLU A 289 -28.75 23.83 -15.94
C GLU A 289 -28.38 22.44 -16.48
N LEU A 290 -27.11 22.04 -16.38
CA LEU A 290 -26.68 20.69 -16.76
C LEU A 290 -27.36 19.62 -15.90
N GLU A 291 -27.34 19.78 -14.58
CA GLU A 291 -27.95 18.83 -13.64
C GLU A 291 -29.46 18.71 -13.90
N LEU A 292 -30.15 19.83 -14.09
CA LEU A 292 -31.57 19.84 -14.45
C LEU A 292 -31.84 19.13 -15.79
N ALA A 293 -30.97 19.30 -16.77
CA ALA A 293 -31.10 18.64 -18.08
C ALA A 293 -30.84 17.13 -18.00
N LEU A 294 -29.88 16.69 -17.16
CA LEU A 294 -29.63 15.28 -16.86
C LEU A 294 -30.81 14.64 -16.13
N ASP A 295 -31.34 15.32 -15.11
CA ASP A 295 -32.45 14.82 -14.29
C ASP A 295 -33.74 14.69 -15.11
N ASN A 296 -34.00 15.64 -16.01
CA ASN A 296 -35.10 15.58 -16.96
C ASN A 296 -34.85 14.64 -18.15
N LYS A 297 -33.69 13.98 -18.21
CA LYS A 297 -33.27 13.10 -19.31
C LYS A 297 -33.30 13.78 -20.68
N ALA A 298 -33.14 15.11 -20.70
CA ALA A 298 -33.03 15.89 -21.93
C ALA A 298 -31.68 15.67 -22.63
N LEU A 299 -30.66 15.33 -21.85
CA LEU A 299 -29.34 14.92 -22.31
C LEU A 299 -28.80 13.77 -21.45
N THR A 300 -27.74 13.12 -21.91
CA THR A 300 -27.04 12.04 -21.20
C THR A 300 -25.61 12.47 -20.85
N LEU A 301 -24.93 11.74 -19.96
CA LEU A 301 -23.54 12.04 -19.56
C LEU A 301 -22.55 12.13 -20.73
N HIS A 302 -22.79 11.37 -21.80
CA HIS A 302 -21.88 11.27 -22.95
C HIS A 302 -22.29 12.16 -24.13
N THR A 303 -23.41 12.88 -24.02
CA THR A 303 -23.89 13.80 -25.06
C THR A 303 -22.90 14.95 -25.27
N LYS A 304 -22.59 15.27 -26.53
CA LYS A 304 -21.79 16.45 -26.90
C LYS A 304 -22.60 17.73 -26.70
N ILE A 305 -22.05 18.67 -25.93
CA ILE A 305 -22.68 19.95 -25.59
C ILE A 305 -21.70 21.10 -25.82
N LYS A 306 -22.24 22.32 -25.92
CA LYS A 306 -21.47 23.56 -25.91
C LYS A 306 -21.61 24.19 -24.54
N ALA A 307 -20.58 24.08 -23.72
CA ALA A 307 -20.64 24.60 -22.35
C ALA A 307 -19.88 25.92 -22.23
N ARG A 308 -20.46 26.87 -21.49
CA ARG A 308 -19.76 28.09 -21.09
C ARG A 308 -18.89 27.78 -19.88
N ILE A 309 -17.58 27.98 -20.03
CA ILE A 309 -16.58 27.81 -18.97
C ILE A 309 -15.99 29.16 -18.58
N GLU A 310 -15.57 29.26 -17.32
CA GLU A 310 -14.80 30.37 -16.79
C GLU A 310 -13.34 29.94 -16.65
N GLU A 311 -12.44 30.62 -17.35
CA GLU A 311 -11.00 30.36 -17.31
C GLU A 311 -10.25 31.64 -16.94
N ILE A 312 -9.03 31.47 -16.45
CA ILE A 312 -8.12 32.60 -16.21
C ILE A 312 -7.22 32.71 -17.44
N ASP A 313 -7.22 33.87 -18.08
CA ASP A 313 -6.35 34.14 -19.23
C ASP A 313 -4.88 34.35 -18.83
N ALA A 314 -4.02 34.55 -19.83
CA ALA A 314 -2.59 34.81 -19.64
C ALA A 314 -2.28 36.11 -18.87
N GLU A 315 -3.28 37.00 -18.73
CA GLU A 315 -3.18 38.29 -18.06
C GLU A 315 -3.74 38.24 -16.63
N GLY A 316 -4.29 37.08 -16.22
CA GLY A 316 -4.88 36.87 -14.90
C GLY A 316 -6.35 37.28 -14.79
N ASN A 317 -7.01 37.62 -15.89
CA ASN A 317 -8.42 37.99 -15.92
C ASN A 317 -9.32 36.76 -16.09
N LEU A 318 -10.50 36.79 -15.47
CA LEU A 318 -11.54 35.80 -15.68
C LEU A 318 -12.23 36.04 -17.03
N VAL A 319 -12.06 35.11 -17.96
CA VAL A 319 -12.65 35.14 -19.29
C VAL A 319 -13.66 34.01 -19.42
N GLN A 320 -14.80 34.31 -20.05
CA GLN A 320 -15.80 33.31 -20.40
C GLN A 320 -15.59 32.84 -21.83
N ARG A 321 -15.49 31.53 -22.01
CA ARG A 321 -15.34 30.88 -23.32
C ARG A 321 -16.38 29.79 -23.48
N VAL A 322 -16.89 29.63 -24.69
CA VAL A 322 -17.74 28.48 -25.03
C VAL A 322 -16.86 27.40 -25.64
N VAL A 323 -16.92 26.20 -25.07
CA VAL A 323 -16.13 25.05 -25.52
C VAL A 323 -17.03 23.88 -25.89
N ASP A 324 -16.63 23.13 -26.91
CA ASP A 324 -17.25 21.85 -27.25
C ASP A 324 -16.75 20.79 -26.24
N THR A 325 -17.67 20.21 -25.48
CA THR A 325 -17.36 19.22 -24.42
C THR A 325 -18.48 18.18 -24.31
N THR A 326 -18.39 17.28 -23.34
CA THR A 326 -19.51 16.40 -22.96
C THR A 326 -20.06 16.81 -21.59
N ALA A 327 -21.30 16.41 -21.29
CA ALA A 327 -21.90 16.69 -19.98
C ALA A 327 -21.00 16.19 -18.83
N GLY A 328 -20.50 14.95 -18.91
CA GLY A 328 -19.62 14.41 -17.88
C GLY A 328 -18.26 15.12 -17.80
N ARG A 329 -17.64 15.51 -18.93
CA ARG A 329 -16.39 16.30 -18.91
C ARG A 329 -16.62 17.70 -18.35
N PHE A 330 -17.78 18.31 -18.58
CA PHE A 330 -18.14 19.59 -17.99
C PHE A 330 -18.26 19.49 -16.47
N MET A 331 -18.94 18.47 -15.95
CA MET A 331 -19.01 18.21 -14.50
C MET A 331 -17.61 18.03 -13.89
N LEU A 332 -16.76 17.21 -14.51
CA LEU A 332 -15.40 17.00 -14.02
C LEU A 332 -14.55 18.27 -14.08
N GLY A 333 -14.73 19.09 -15.11
CA GLY A 333 -13.99 20.34 -15.28
C GLY A 333 -14.36 21.42 -14.26
N GLN A 334 -15.55 21.37 -13.65
CA GLN A 334 -15.90 22.28 -12.54
C GLN A 334 -15.06 22.02 -11.29
N GLU A 335 -14.53 20.80 -11.13
CA GLU A 335 -13.64 20.46 -10.02
C GLU A 335 -12.19 20.92 -10.26
N LEU A 336 -11.84 21.35 -11.48
CA LEU A 336 -10.49 21.81 -11.80
C LEU A 336 -10.20 23.15 -11.11
N PRO A 337 -9.06 23.29 -10.41
CA PRO A 337 -8.64 24.58 -9.88
C PRO A 337 -8.45 25.61 -10.99
N LYS A 338 -9.05 26.79 -10.83
CA LYS A 338 -8.90 27.90 -11.78
C LYS A 338 -7.49 28.45 -11.71
N HIS A 339 -6.70 28.27 -12.77
CA HIS A 339 -5.34 28.79 -12.87
C HIS A 339 -4.96 29.03 -14.34
N MET A 340 -4.20 30.09 -14.59
CA MET A 340 -3.77 30.51 -15.94
C MET A 340 -3.10 29.39 -16.76
N ASN A 341 -2.28 28.57 -16.10
CA ASN A 341 -1.56 27.45 -16.73
C ASN A 341 -2.33 26.11 -16.71
N LEU A 342 -3.61 26.12 -16.34
CA LEU A 342 -4.49 24.96 -16.35
C LEU A 342 -5.71 25.22 -17.24
N PRO A 343 -5.52 25.19 -18.57
CA PRO A 343 -6.63 25.33 -19.50
C PRO A 343 -7.58 24.13 -19.37
N TYR A 344 -8.87 24.34 -19.63
CA TYR A 344 -9.92 23.32 -19.56
C TYR A 344 -9.66 22.14 -20.50
N GLU A 345 -8.93 22.35 -21.60
CA GLU A 345 -8.43 21.30 -22.50
C GLU A 345 -7.61 20.22 -21.77
N THR A 346 -7.06 20.53 -20.59
CA THR A 346 -6.36 19.57 -19.72
C THR A 346 -7.30 18.46 -19.24
N ILE A 347 -8.60 18.76 -19.07
CA ILE A 347 -9.64 17.81 -18.67
C ILE A 347 -10.57 17.43 -19.85
N ASN A 348 -10.63 18.21 -20.93
CA ASN A 348 -11.50 17.92 -22.06
C ASN A 348 -10.99 16.80 -22.99
N LYS A 349 -10.72 15.63 -22.43
CA LYS A 349 -10.29 14.42 -23.14
C LYS A 349 -10.75 13.19 -22.37
N LEU A 350 -10.57 12.02 -22.97
CA LEU A 350 -10.88 10.76 -22.32
C LEU A 350 -9.90 10.50 -21.15
N MET A 351 -10.43 10.39 -19.93
CA MET A 351 -9.63 10.25 -18.72
C MET A 351 -9.19 8.81 -18.47
N THR A 352 -8.08 8.42 -19.10
CA THR A 352 -7.36 7.20 -18.72
C THR A 352 -6.50 7.43 -17.47
N LYS A 353 -6.05 6.35 -16.80
CA LYS A 353 -5.12 6.44 -15.65
C LYS A 353 -3.90 7.33 -15.91
N LYS A 354 -3.35 7.25 -17.13
CA LYS A 354 -2.18 8.05 -17.54
C LYS A 354 -2.53 9.54 -17.63
N GLU A 355 -3.69 9.86 -18.21
CA GLU A 355 -4.14 11.24 -18.33
C GLU A 355 -4.48 11.83 -16.96
N ILE A 356 -5.17 11.10 -16.09
CA ILE A 356 -5.45 11.53 -14.71
C ILE A 356 -4.16 11.86 -13.97
N SER A 357 -3.13 11.01 -14.09
CA SER A 357 -1.82 11.27 -13.49
C SER A 357 -1.17 12.55 -14.02
N LYS A 358 -1.32 12.87 -15.31
CA LYS A 358 -0.79 14.12 -15.91
C LYS A 358 -1.55 15.34 -15.41
N VAL A 359 -2.89 15.23 -15.27
CA VAL A 359 -3.71 16.33 -14.73
C VAL A 359 -3.28 16.63 -13.29
N ILE A 360 -3.11 15.61 -12.45
CA ILE A 360 -2.65 15.80 -11.06
C ILE A 360 -1.25 16.42 -11.01
N ASP A 361 -0.32 15.99 -11.88
CA ASP A 361 1.02 16.59 -11.97
C ASP A 361 0.96 18.07 -12.39
N ALA A 362 0.10 18.42 -13.36
CA ALA A 362 -0.10 19.80 -13.78
C ALA A 362 -0.70 20.66 -12.65
N VAL A 363 -1.72 20.15 -11.95
CA VAL A 363 -2.33 20.84 -10.79
C VAL A 363 -1.29 21.08 -9.69
N TYR A 364 -0.46 20.08 -9.40
CA TYR A 364 0.60 20.21 -8.40
C TYR A 364 1.64 21.27 -8.76
N ARG A 365 2.10 21.29 -10.01
CA ARG A 365 3.12 22.24 -10.47
C ARG A 365 2.63 23.69 -10.52
N HIS A 366 1.34 23.90 -10.77
CA HIS A 366 0.79 25.24 -10.99
C HIS A 366 0.01 25.80 -9.79
N CYS A 367 -0.79 24.98 -9.11
CA CYS A 367 -1.63 25.40 -7.97
C CYS A 367 -1.01 25.04 -6.61
N GLY A 368 0.03 24.23 -6.59
CA GLY A 368 0.73 23.81 -5.38
C GLY A 368 0.01 22.71 -4.61
N GLN A 369 0.53 22.43 -3.42
CA GLN A 369 0.22 21.23 -2.66
C GLN A 369 -1.23 21.19 -2.15
N LYS A 370 -1.72 22.29 -1.57
CA LYS A 370 -3.04 22.34 -0.92
C LYS A 370 -4.17 22.10 -1.92
N GLU A 371 -4.16 22.81 -3.04
CA GLU A 371 -5.17 22.69 -4.09
C GLU A 371 -5.15 21.28 -4.71
N THR A 372 -3.96 20.69 -4.87
CA THR A 372 -3.82 19.31 -5.36
C THR A 372 -4.52 18.29 -4.45
N VAL A 373 -4.38 18.44 -3.12
CA VAL A 373 -5.04 17.54 -2.16
C VAL A 373 -6.56 17.67 -2.25
N ILE A 374 -7.07 18.90 -2.29
CA ILE A 374 -8.51 19.18 -2.40
C ILE A 374 -9.06 18.57 -3.70
N PHE A 375 -8.36 18.82 -4.81
CA PHE A 375 -8.69 18.28 -6.13
C PHE A 375 -8.72 16.75 -6.13
N CYS A 376 -7.74 16.09 -5.52
CA CYS A 376 -7.69 14.63 -5.45
C CYS A 376 -8.84 14.05 -4.60
N ASP A 377 -9.19 14.67 -3.48
CA ASP A 377 -10.32 14.25 -2.65
C ASP A 377 -11.66 14.41 -3.41
N HIS A 378 -11.83 15.49 -4.18
CA HIS A 378 -13.02 15.71 -5.01
C HIS A 378 -13.11 14.70 -6.16
N ILE A 379 -12.03 14.51 -6.90
CA ILE A 379 -11.95 13.52 -7.99
C ILE A 379 -12.24 12.11 -7.47
N MET A 380 -11.75 11.76 -6.29
CA MET A 380 -12.04 10.47 -5.67
C MET A 380 -13.56 10.29 -5.46
N LYS A 381 -14.23 11.30 -4.89
CA LYS A 381 -15.68 11.26 -4.63
C LYS A 381 -16.49 11.19 -5.91
N VAL A 382 -16.14 12.01 -6.91
CA VAL A 382 -16.80 11.98 -8.23
C VAL A 382 -16.59 10.62 -8.89
N GLY A 383 -15.36 10.10 -8.92
CA GLY A 383 -15.06 8.80 -9.51
C GLY A 383 -15.84 7.65 -8.85
N PHE A 384 -15.93 7.60 -7.52
CA PHE A 384 -16.74 6.59 -6.83
C PHE A 384 -18.24 6.74 -7.12
N ARG A 385 -18.77 7.97 -7.10
CA ARG A 385 -20.18 8.23 -7.37
C ARG A 385 -20.57 7.78 -8.77
N GLU A 386 -19.78 8.16 -9.77
CA GLU A 386 -20.07 7.84 -11.17
C GLU A 386 -19.81 6.37 -11.49
N ALA A 387 -18.78 5.74 -10.89
CA ALA A 387 -18.58 4.29 -11.01
C ALA A 387 -19.79 3.51 -10.47
N CYS A 388 -20.34 3.93 -9.32
CA CYS A 388 -21.52 3.29 -8.74
C CYS A 388 -22.77 3.50 -9.60
N LYS A 389 -22.99 4.71 -10.13
CA LYS A 389 -24.13 5.02 -11.01
C LYS A 389 -24.07 4.28 -12.34
N ALA A 390 -22.86 4.12 -12.89
CA ALA A 390 -22.65 3.44 -14.17
C ALA A 390 -23.03 1.96 -14.13
N GLY A 391 -23.06 1.33 -12.94
CA GLY A 391 -23.49 -0.06 -12.79
C GLY A 391 -22.66 -1.06 -13.61
N ILE A 392 -21.39 -0.75 -13.87
CA ILE A 392 -20.52 -1.57 -14.72
C ILE A 392 -20.33 -2.94 -14.08
N SER A 393 -20.77 -3.96 -14.80
CA SER A 393 -20.68 -5.36 -14.38
C SER A 393 -19.84 -6.15 -15.38
N PHE A 394 -19.42 -7.34 -14.98
CA PHE A 394 -18.67 -8.29 -15.81
C PHE A 394 -19.49 -9.56 -15.98
N GLY A 395 -19.95 -9.80 -17.19
CA GLY A 395 -20.67 -10.99 -17.61
C GLY A 395 -19.80 -11.98 -18.38
N LYS A 396 -20.29 -13.21 -18.54
CA LYS A 396 -19.64 -14.20 -19.42
C LYS A 396 -19.66 -13.74 -20.88
N ASP A 397 -20.76 -13.14 -21.30
CA ASP A 397 -20.98 -12.75 -22.70
C ASP A 397 -20.16 -11.52 -23.11
N ASP A 398 -19.60 -10.79 -22.13
CA ASP A 398 -18.63 -9.74 -22.40
C ASP A 398 -17.29 -10.32 -22.94
N MET A 399 -17.02 -11.61 -22.72
CA MET A 399 -15.84 -12.28 -23.27
C MET A 399 -16.10 -12.69 -24.73
N VAL A 400 -15.91 -11.75 -25.65
CA VAL A 400 -16.15 -11.96 -27.07
C VAL A 400 -14.97 -12.67 -27.73
N ILE A 401 -15.18 -13.92 -28.15
CA ILE A 401 -14.20 -14.70 -28.91
C ILE A 401 -14.26 -14.27 -30.39
N PRO A 402 -13.13 -13.89 -31.03
CA PRO A 402 -13.13 -13.51 -32.43
C PRO A 402 -13.42 -14.72 -33.34
N GLU A 403 -14.22 -14.53 -34.38
CA GLU A 403 -14.58 -15.58 -35.35
C GLU A 403 -13.36 -16.06 -36.14
N ASP A 404 -12.44 -15.14 -36.45
CA ASP A 404 -11.18 -15.42 -37.14
C ASP A 404 -10.25 -16.36 -36.36
N LYS A 405 -10.50 -16.60 -35.07
CA LYS A 405 -9.65 -17.46 -34.21
C LYS A 405 -9.41 -18.84 -34.83
N ILE A 406 -10.46 -19.47 -35.34
CA ILE A 406 -10.36 -20.83 -35.90
C ILE A 406 -9.50 -20.79 -37.16
N GLY A 407 -9.74 -19.83 -38.05
CA GLY A 407 -8.97 -19.65 -39.28
C GLY A 407 -7.48 -19.40 -39.02
N LEU A 408 -7.16 -18.57 -38.02
CA LEU A 408 -5.77 -18.27 -37.63
C LEU A 408 -5.04 -19.51 -37.07
N ILE A 409 -5.74 -20.33 -36.28
CA ILE A 409 -5.20 -21.58 -35.73
C ILE A 409 -4.97 -22.59 -36.86
N ASP A 410 -5.89 -22.71 -37.81
CA ASP A 410 -5.77 -23.64 -38.94
C ASP A 410 -4.64 -23.23 -39.89
N GLU A 411 -4.49 -21.93 -40.19
CA GLU A 411 -3.37 -21.37 -40.97
C GLU A 411 -2.02 -21.73 -40.32
N THR A 412 -1.93 -21.54 -39.01
CA THR A 412 -0.71 -21.86 -38.24
C THR A 412 -0.47 -23.35 -38.16
N GLY A 413 -1.52 -24.16 -38.04
CA GLY A 413 -1.46 -25.61 -38.08
C GLY A 413 -0.93 -26.14 -39.42
N ALA A 414 -1.30 -25.51 -40.54
CA ALA A 414 -0.76 -25.82 -41.86
C ALA A 414 0.73 -25.48 -41.98
N LEU A 415 1.14 -24.30 -41.50
CA LEU A 415 2.56 -23.89 -41.45
C LEU A 415 3.41 -24.85 -40.62
N VAL A 416 2.91 -25.29 -39.46
CA VAL A 416 3.63 -26.26 -38.61
C VAL A 416 3.79 -27.61 -39.31
N LYS A 417 2.77 -28.08 -40.04
CA LYS A 417 2.87 -29.29 -40.88
C LYS A 417 3.91 -29.13 -41.99
N GLU A 418 4.00 -27.95 -42.59
CA GLU A 418 5.03 -27.66 -43.59
C GLU A 418 6.44 -27.73 -43.00
N TYR A 419 6.66 -27.17 -41.80
CA TYR A 419 7.95 -27.28 -41.11
C TYR A 419 8.28 -28.71 -40.67
N GLU A 420 7.26 -29.49 -40.29
CA GLU A 420 7.41 -30.93 -40.03
C GLU A 420 7.89 -31.67 -41.28
N GLN A 421 7.29 -31.37 -42.44
CA GLN A 421 7.68 -31.97 -43.72
C GLN A 421 9.10 -31.54 -44.12
N GLN A 422 9.45 -30.26 -44.02
CA GLN A 422 10.81 -29.78 -44.29
C GLN A 422 11.87 -30.47 -43.40
N TYR A 423 11.51 -30.81 -42.16
CA TYR A 423 12.39 -31.56 -41.26
C TYR A 423 12.55 -33.01 -41.71
N ILE A 424 11.46 -33.68 -42.11
CA ILE A 424 11.47 -35.06 -42.65
C ILE A 424 12.30 -35.13 -43.93
N ASP A 425 12.19 -34.12 -44.79
CA ASP A 425 12.93 -34.01 -46.05
C ASP A 425 14.41 -33.61 -45.84
N GLY A 426 14.82 -33.35 -44.60
CA GLY A 426 16.21 -33.01 -44.25
C GLY A 426 16.63 -31.58 -44.59
N LEU A 427 15.69 -30.68 -44.91
CA LEU A 427 15.97 -29.28 -45.27
C LEU A 427 16.28 -28.39 -44.07
N ILE A 428 15.80 -28.75 -42.88
CA ILE A 428 16.01 -27.99 -41.63
C ILE A 428 16.45 -28.90 -40.49
N THR A 429 17.17 -28.33 -39.52
CA THR A 429 17.57 -29.05 -38.30
C THR A 429 16.44 -29.08 -37.25
N GLN A 430 16.55 -29.98 -36.27
CA GLN A 430 15.57 -30.08 -35.18
C GLN A 430 15.49 -28.77 -34.35
N GLY A 431 16.61 -28.08 -34.14
CA GLY A 431 16.65 -26.80 -33.44
C GLY A 431 15.95 -25.68 -34.21
N GLU A 432 16.17 -25.62 -35.53
CA GLU A 432 15.49 -24.66 -36.41
C GLU A 432 13.99 -24.92 -36.50
N LYS A 433 13.58 -26.20 -36.60
CA LYS A 433 12.16 -26.59 -36.52
C LYS A 433 11.54 -26.06 -35.24
N TYR A 434 12.15 -26.33 -34.08
CA TYR A 434 11.63 -25.89 -32.79
C TYR A 434 11.44 -24.36 -32.77
N ASN A 435 12.46 -23.60 -33.16
CA ASN A 435 12.40 -22.14 -33.18
C ASN A 435 11.31 -21.61 -34.15
N LYS A 436 11.19 -22.19 -35.35
CA LYS A 436 10.16 -21.80 -36.33
C LYS A 436 8.74 -22.10 -35.84
N VAL A 437 8.53 -23.25 -35.21
CA VAL A 437 7.22 -23.63 -34.64
C VAL A 437 6.85 -22.70 -33.49
N VAL A 438 7.78 -22.41 -32.58
CA VAL A 438 7.56 -21.47 -31.47
C VAL A 438 7.22 -20.08 -31.98
N ASP A 439 7.95 -19.57 -32.99
CA ASP A 439 7.69 -18.26 -33.60
C ASP A 439 6.32 -18.22 -34.30
N ALA A 440 5.96 -19.26 -35.06
CA ALA A 440 4.65 -19.35 -35.72
C ALA A 440 3.49 -19.31 -34.71
N TRP A 441 3.58 -20.07 -33.62
CA TRP A 441 2.57 -20.04 -32.55
C TRP A 441 2.56 -18.71 -31.79
N ALA A 442 3.71 -18.10 -31.52
CA ALA A 442 3.78 -16.78 -30.89
C ALA A 442 3.04 -15.73 -31.73
N ARG A 443 3.33 -15.66 -33.04
CA ARG A 443 2.66 -14.75 -33.99
C ARG A 443 1.17 -15.03 -34.10
N CYS A 444 0.75 -16.30 -34.15
CA CYS A 444 -0.67 -16.67 -34.15
C CYS A 444 -1.36 -16.14 -32.88
N THR A 445 -0.72 -16.31 -31.73
CA THR A 445 -1.28 -15.88 -30.45
C THR A 445 -1.45 -14.35 -30.42
N ASP A 446 -0.51 -13.60 -30.99
CA ASP A 446 -0.63 -12.13 -31.11
C ASP A 446 -1.72 -11.71 -32.12
N ARG A 447 -1.80 -12.35 -33.30
CA ARG A 447 -2.87 -12.10 -34.28
C ARG A 447 -4.27 -12.34 -33.70
N VAL A 448 -4.45 -13.41 -32.92
CA VAL A 448 -5.73 -13.71 -32.25
C VAL A 448 -6.05 -12.64 -31.21
N ALA A 449 -5.05 -12.18 -30.45
CA ALA A 449 -5.23 -11.12 -29.46
C ALA A 449 -5.64 -9.79 -30.10
N ASP A 450 -5.00 -9.42 -31.22
CA ASP A 450 -5.32 -8.21 -31.97
C ASP A 450 -6.73 -8.28 -32.58
N ALA A 451 -7.12 -9.44 -33.13
CA ALA A 451 -8.47 -9.66 -33.66
C ALA A 451 -9.54 -9.57 -32.55
N MET A 452 -9.26 -10.16 -31.37
CA MET A 452 -10.13 -10.07 -30.20
C MET A 452 -10.28 -8.61 -29.74
N MET A 453 -9.18 -7.88 -29.59
CA MET A 453 -9.20 -6.47 -29.19
C MET A 453 -9.93 -5.59 -30.21
N GLY A 454 -9.74 -5.86 -31.50
CA GLY A 454 -10.48 -5.20 -32.58
C GLY A 454 -11.99 -5.37 -32.39
N LYS A 455 -12.47 -6.61 -32.25
CA LYS A 455 -13.89 -6.93 -32.11
C LYS A 455 -14.51 -6.41 -30.80
N ILE A 456 -13.78 -6.49 -29.69
CA ILE A 456 -14.23 -6.01 -28.38
C ILE A 456 -14.27 -4.46 -28.32
N SER A 457 -13.45 -3.79 -29.13
CA SER A 457 -13.42 -2.33 -29.21
C SER A 457 -14.48 -1.72 -30.15
N THR A 458 -14.98 -2.51 -31.10
CA THR A 458 -16.00 -2.06 -32.05
C THR A 458 -17.39 -2.13 -31.43
N VAL A 459 -18.15 -1.06 -31.61
CA VAL A 459 -19.55 -1.00 -31.20
C VAL A 459 -20.41 -1.60 -32.32
N ASP A 460 -21.23 -2.60 -32.00
CA ASP A 460 -22.21 -3.10 -32.95
C ASP A 460 -23.28 -2.02 -33.20
N ALA A 461 -23.46 -1.65 -34.47
CA ALA A 461 -24.35 -0.57 -34.90
C ALA A 461 -25.84 -0.82 -34.56
N GLY A 462 -26.20 -2.05 -34.15
CA GLY A 462 -27.55 -2.44 -33.72
C GLY A 462 -27.93 -2.02 -32.30
N ASP A 463 -26.95 -1.70 -31.45
CA ASP A 463 -27.15 -1.33 -30.03
C ASP A 463 -27.06 0.19 -29.79
N ALA A 464 -27.25 0.99 -30.84
CA ALA A 464 -27.14 2.46 -30.77
C ALA A 464 -28.14 3.10 -29.76
N ASP A 465 -29.24 2.40 -29.45
CA ASP A 465 -30.31 2.84 -28.53
C ASP A 465 -30.17 2.32 -27.09
N ASP A 466 -29.19 1.47 -26.79
CA ASP A 466 -29.00 0.88 -25.45
C ASP A 466 -27.73 1.42 -24.76
N ASP A 467 -27.72 1.37 -23.43
CA ASP A 467 -26.58 1.78 -22.59
C ASP A 467 -25.39 0.78 -22.67
N SER A 468 -25.51 -0.29 -23.48
CA SER A 468 -24.53 -1.35 -23.73
C SER A 468 -23.40 -0.98 -24.71
N PHE A 469 -23.17 0.31 -24.95
CA PHE A 469 -22.31 0.84 -26.02
C PHE A 469 -20.83 0.43 -25.95
N ILE A 470 -20.28 0.11 -24.78
CA ILE A 470 -18.89 -0.33 -24.65
C ILE A 470 -18.81 -1.53 -23.72
N ASN A 471 -18.16 -2.58 -24.21
CA ASN A 471 -17.87 -3.78 -23.45
C ASN A 471 -17.13 -3.43 -22.14
N SER A 472 -17.64 -3.92 -21.01
CA SER A 472 -17.08 -3.66 -19.68
C SER A 472 -15.61 -4.09 -19.55
N ILE A 473 -15.23 -5.23 -20.15
CA ILE A 473 -13.85 -5.74 -20.13
C ILE A 473 -12.93 -4.79 -20.87
N TYR A 474 -13.37 -4.31 -22.04
CA TYR A 474 -12.64 -3.31 -22.80
C TYR A 474 -12.41 -2.05 -21.98
N MET A 475 -13.46 -1.52 -21.36
CA MET A 475 -13.37 -0.31 -20.55
C MET A 475 -12.39 -0.48 -19.40
N MET A 476 -12.44 -1.60 -18.68
CA MET A 476 -11.53 -1.88 -17.56
C MET A 476 -10.06 -1.87 -17.99
N SER A 477 -9.74 -2.52 -19.11
CA SER A 477 -8.35 -2.56 -19.58
C SER A 477 -7.91 -1.26 -20.27
N HIS A 478 -8.76 -0.65 -21.10
CA HIS A 478 -8.40 0.54 -21.85
C HIS A 478 -8.27 1.78 -20.94
N SER A 479 -9.13 1.91 -19.93
CA SER A 479 -9.00 2.93 -18.89
C SER A 479 -7.70 2.81 -18.09
N GLY A 480 -7.13 1.61 -18.02
CA GLY A 480 -6.01 1.28 -17.15
C GLY A 480 -6.39 1.15 -15.68
N ALA A 481 -7.69 1.03 -15.38
CA ALA A 481 -8.22 0.81 -14.04
C ALA A 481 -7.77 -0.55 -13.48
N ARG A 482 -8.03 -1.62 -14.24
CA ARG A 482 -7.67 -3.00 -13.88
C ARG A 482 -7.64 -3.88 -15.13
N GLY A 483 -6.72 -4.84 -15.17
CA GLY A 483 -6.56 -5.72 -16.32
C GLY A 483 -5.48 -5.21 -17.28
N SER A 484 -4.80 -6.15 -17.94
CA SER A 484 -3.89 -5.85 -19.05
C SER A 484 -4.37 -6.54 -20.32
N PRO A 485 -3.98 -6.06 -21.52
CA PRO A 485 -4.25 -6.76 -22.77
C PRO A 485 -3.78 -8.22 -22.77
N ALA A 486 -2.69 -8.52 -22.07
CA ALA A 486 -2.20 -9.89 -21.91
C ALA A 486 -3.11 -10.78 -21.05
N GLN A 487 -3.78 -10.22 -20.03
CA GLN A 487 -4.76 -10.95 -19.23
C GLN A 487 -6.06 -11.16 -20.02
N MET A 488 -6.51 -10.14 -20.76
CA MET A 488 -7.67 -10.29 -21.65
C MET A 488 -7.43 -11.34 -22.73
N LYS A 489 -6.21 -11.40 -23.29
CA LYS A 489 -5.79 -12.43 -24.25
C LYS A 489 -5.89 -13.87 -23.70
N GLN A 490 -5.79 -14.04 -22.38
CA GLN A 490 -5.88 -15.35 -21.74
C GLN A 490 -7.32 -15.77 -21.40
N LEU A 491 -8.21 -14.79 -21.20
CA LEU A 491 -9.65 -15.02 -21.06
C LEU A 491 -10.24 -15.38 -22.42
#